data_AF-A0A960N4I5-F1
#
_entry.id   AF-A0A960N4I5-F1
#
_cell.length_a   1.000
_cell.length_b   1.000
_cell.length_c   1.000
_cell.angle_alpha   90.00
_cell.angle_beta   90.00
_cell.angle_gamma   90.00
#
_symmetry.space_group_name_H-M   'P 1'
#
loop_
_entity.id
_entity.type
_entity.pdbx_description
1 polymer ?
#
loop_
_entity_poly.entity_id
_entity_poly.type
_entity_poly.pdbx_seq_one_letter_code
_entity_poly.pdbx_strand_id
1 'polypeptide(L)'
;MVSTLLDILRRTAAPEALTWLEGEVTAFRHEFNRRRFYFAFSGVSRHFDKRARIDVPPHDFESVQSESPGLSLAGWDEFRLARVILLLILAEQSPEEYRDTLAAVLGSADMREQVAIFSAFPLLPEPEFLVPLAREASRTNIVDVF
;
A
#
# COMPACT_ATOMS: atom_id res chain seq x y z
N MET A 1 3.05 6.48 11.14
CA MET A 1 2.94 6.17 9.69
C MET A 1 1.49 6.03 9.21
N VAL A 2 0.73 4.99 9.61
CA VAL A 2 -0.64 4.77 9.06
C VAL A 2 -1.56 5.97 9.23
N SER A 3 -1.56 6.60 10.41
CA SER A 3 -2.34 7.83 10.68
C SER A 3 -1.95 8.95 9.73
N THR A 4 -0.66 9.22 9.59
CA THR A 4 -0.11 10.24 8.69
C THR A 4 -0.54 10.02 7.23
N LEU A 5 -0.48 8.77 6.75
CA LEU A 5 -0.91 8.45 5.38
C LEU A 5 -2.42 8.59 5.19
N LEU A 6 -3.23 8.26 6.20
CA LEU A 6 -4.68 8.51 6.17
C LEU A 6 -5.00 10.01 6.17
N ASP A 7 -4.26 10.82 6.92
CA ASP A 7 -4.43 12.28 6.95
C ASP A 7 -4.10 12.91 5.59
N ILE A 8 -3.03 12.45 4.94
CA ILE A 8 -2.70 12.83 3.55
C ILE A 8 -3.83 12.46 2.59
N LEU A 9 -4.33 11.21 2.67
CA LEU A 9 -5.36 10.72 1.76
C LEU A 9 -6.69 11.49 1.94
N ARG A 10 -7.06 11.83 3.18
CA ARG A 10 -8.29 12.56 3.53
C ARG A 10 -8.41 13.93 2.84
N ARG A 11 -7.29 14.53 2.43
CA ARG A 11 -7.28 15.84 1.75
C ARG A 11 -7.84 15.79 0.33
N THR A 12 -7.77 14.62 -0.30
CA THR A 12 -8.06 14.47 -1.74
C THR A 12 -9.16 13.46 -2.01
N ALA A 13 -9.24 12.41 -1.20
CA ALA A 13 -10.20 11.32 -1.37
C ALA A 13 -11.65 11.76 -1.08
N ALA A 14 -12.58 11.15 -1.81
CA ALA A 14 -14.00 11.26 -1.53
C ALA A 14 -14.33 10.73 -0.12
N PRO A 15 -15.25 11.36 0.64
CA PRO A 15 -15.60 10.95 1.99
C PRO A 15 -16.03 9.48 2.10
N GLU A 16 -16.76 8.96 1.11
CA GLU A 16 -17.23 7.58 1.08
C GLU A 16 -16.07 6.59 0.89
N ALA A 17 -15.09 6.94 0.05
CA ALA A 17 -13.89 6.14 -0.18
C ALA A 17 -13.03 6.05 1.08
N LEU A 18 -12.88 7.18 1.78
CA LEU A 18 -12.14 7.24 3.03
C LEU A 18 -12.86 6.45 4.14
N THR A 19 -14.16 6.64 4.29
CA THR A 19 -14.98 5.89 5.27
C THR A 19 -14.86 4.38 5.03
N TRP A 20 -14.89 3.94 3.77
CA TRP A 20 -14.68 2.54 3.42
C TRP A 20 -13.29 2.04 3.86
N LEU A 21 -12.22 2.78 3.52
CA LEU A 21 -10.86 2.37 3.85
C LEU A 21 -10.64 2.33 5.37
N GLU A 22 -11.10 3.34 6.11
CA GLU A 22 -11.03 3.37 7.58
C GLU A 22 -11.80 2.22 8.21
N GLY A 23 -12.94 1.83 7.61
CA GLY A 23 -13.71 0.64 7.98
C GLY A 23 -12.94 -0.66 7.79
N GLU A 24 -12.26 -0.83 6.64
CA GLU A 24 -11.39 -1.99 6.38
C GLU A 24 -10.21 -2.03 7.34
N VAL A 25 -9.51 -0.91 7.55
CA VAL A 25 -8.41 -0.78 8.52
C VAL A 25 -8.85 -1.20 9.92
N THR A 26 -9.99 -0.69 10.38
CA THR A 26 -10.54 -1.02 11.70
C THR A 26 -10.89 -2.51 11.79
N ALA A 27 -11.50 -3.08 10.76
CA ALA A 27 -11.85 -4.48 10.74
C ALA A 27 -10.62 -5.39 10.79
N PHE A 28 -9.57 -5.11 10.01
CA PHE A 28 -8.35 -5.92 9.99
C PHE A 28 -7.56 -5.85 11.30
N ARG A 29 -7.61 -4.71 12.01
CA ARG A 29 -7.01 -4.58 13.34
C ARG A 29 -7.78 -5.33 14.42
N HIS A 30 -9.09 -5.45 14.28
CA HIS A 30 -9.92 -6.23 15.20
C HIS A 30 -9.77 -7.74 14.93
N GLU A 31 -9.94 -8.15 13.68
CA GLU A 31 -9.81 -9.54 13.25
C GLU A 31 -9.34 -9.59 11.79
N PHE A 32 -8.12 -10.06 11.59
CA PHE A 32 -7.56 -10.20 10.26
C PHE A 32 -8.17 -11.39 9.52
N ASN A 33 -8.53 -11.18 8.25
CA ASN A 33 -9.06 -12.22 7.38
C ASN A 33 -8.45 -12.09 5.97
N ARG A 34 -7.66 -13.08 5.54
CA ARG A 34 -6.97 -13.09 4.23
C ARG A 34 -7.92 -12.82 3.06
N ARG A 35 -9.07 -13.52 3.03
CA ARG A 35 -10.03 -13.40 1.92
C ARG A 35 -10.59 -11.99 1.83
N ARG A 36 -10.96 -11.38 2.97
CA ARG A 36 -11.39 -9.99 3.02
C ARG A 36 -10.27 -9.04 2.59
N PHE A 37 -9.04 -9.28 3.04
CA PHE A 37 -7.88 -8.48 2.64
C PHE A 37 -7.68 -8.48 1.12
N TYR A 38 -7.73 -9.65 0.47
CA TYR A 38 -7.63 -9.74 -0.99
C TYR A 38 -8.72 -8.93 -1.71
N PHE A 39 -9.96 -9.00 -1.21
CA PHE A 39 -11.06 -8.20 -1.75
C PHE A 39 -10.89 -6.71 -1.48
N ALA A 40 -10.40 -6.31 -0.31
CA ALA A 40 -10.15 -4.90 -0.01
C ALA A 40 -9.03 -4.35 -0.90
N PHE A 41 -7.92 -5.08 -1.01
CA PHE A 41 -6.74 -4.66 -1.78
C PHE A 41 -7.04 -4.46 -3.27
N SER A 42 -7.76 -5.41 -3.88
CA SER A 42 -8.25 -5.27 -5.26
C SER A 42 -9.41 -4.27 -5.39
N GLY A 43 -10.25 -4.22 -4.37
CA GLY A 43 -11.44 -3.38 -4.24
C GLY A 43 -11.13 -1.88 -4.19
N VAL A 44 -9.90 -1.47 -3.83
CA VAL A 44 -9.46 -0.06 -3.88
C VAL A 44 -9.85 0.60 -5.20
N SER A 45 -9.76 -0.15 -6.31
CA SER A 45 -10.09 0.33 -7.65
C SER A 45 -11.56 0.77 -7.86
N ARG A 46 -12.46 0.34 -6.98
CA ARG A 46 -13.89 0.66 -7.00
C ARG A 46 -14.24 1.86 -6.12
N HIS A 47 -13.33 2.27 -5.23
CA HIS A 47 -13.58 3.30 -4.23
C HIS A 47 -12.80 4.59 -4.50
N PHE A 48 -11.58 4.48 -5.00
CA PHE A 48 -10.71 5.64 -5.26
C PHE A 48 -10.67 6.00 -6.75
N ASP A 49 -10.04 7.12 -7.12
CA ASP A 49 -9.74 7.45 -8.52
C ASP A 49 -8.22 7.34 -8.79
N LYS A 50 -7.85 6.55 -9.79
CA LYS A 50 -6.45 6.38 -10.22
C LYS A 50 -5.84 7.65 -10.85
N ARG A 51 -6.67 8.63 -11.21
CA ARG A 51 -6.23 9.93 -11.75
C ARG A 51 -6.09 10.97 -10.65
N ALA A 52 -6.71 10.77 -9.49
CA ALA A 52 -6.60 11.66 -8.35
C ALA A 52 -5.21 11.53 -7.74
N ARG A 53 -4.48 12.65 -7.73
CA ARG A 53 -3.18 12.77 -7.08
C ARG A 53 -3.40 13.13 -5.62
N ILE A 54 -2.53 12.59 -4.77
CA ILE A 54 -2.49 13.00 -3.37
C ILE A 54 -1.85 14.37 -3.26
N ASP A 55 -2.30 15.15 -2.28
CA ASP A 55 -1.66 16.39 -1.87
C ASP A 55 -0.91 16.13 -0.56
N VAL A 56 0.38 16.41 -0.54
CA VAL A 56 1.26 16.15 0.61
C VAL A 56 1.81 17.48 1.11
N PRO A 57 1.17 18.06 2.14
CA PRO A 57 1.66 19.29 2.76
C PRO A 57 3.05 19.12 3.39
N PRO A 58 3.79 20.22 3.59
CA PRO A 58 5.12 20.16 4.20
C PRO A 58 5.16 19.45 5.57
N HIS A 59 4.17 19.64 6.44
CA HIS A 59 4.15 19.00 7.78
C HIS A 59 3.94 17.49 7.72
N ASP A 60 3.08 17.02 6.81
CA ASP A 60 2.85 15.59 6.58
C ASP A 60 4.09 14.96 5.94
N PHE A 61 4.73 15.66 5.01
CA PHE A 61 6.00 15.24 4.40
C PHE A 61 7.13 15.11 5.43
N GLU A 62 7.30 16.09 6.32
CA GLU A 62 8.29 16.05 7.40
C GLU A 62 8.06 14.85 8.33
N SER A 63 6.80 14.59 8.67
CA SER A 63 6.41 13.43 9.48
C SER A 63 6.78 12.11 8.80
N VAL A 64 6.51 11.99 7.48
CA VAL A 64 6.91 10.83 6.68
C VAL A 64 8.44 10.68 6.64
N GLN A 65 9.19 11.76 6.41
CA GLN A 65 10.66 11.71 6.38
C GLN A 65 11.27 11.35 7.74
N SER A 66 10.66 11.78 8.84
CA SER A 66 11.14 11.44 10.18
C SER A 66 11.00 9.94 10.50
N GLU A 67 9.95 9.30 9.98
CA GLU A 67 9.68 7.88 10.20
C GLU A 67 10.35 6.97 9.15
N SER A 68 10.44 7.43 7.90
CA SER A 68 11.05 6.70 6.78
C SER A 68 11.87 7.65 5.91
N PRO A 69 13.13 7.93 6.31
CA PRO A 69 14.01 8.82 5.55
C PRO A 69 14.20 8.38 4.11
N GLY A 70 14.00 9.30 3.16
CA GLY A 70 14.19 9.05 1.73
C GLY A 70 12.97 8.46 1.02
N LEU A 71 11.87 8.16 1.72
CA LEU A 71 10.61 7.81 1.04
C LEU A 71 10.07 9.01 0.27
N SER A 72 9.89 8.87 -1.05
CA SER A 72 9.24 9.90 -1.86
C SER A 72 7.79 9.53 -2.14
N LEU A 73 6.88 10.42 -1.75
CA LEU A 73 5.45 10.36 -2.11
C LEU A 73 5.13 11.12 -3.41
N ALA A 74 6.15 11.68 -4.07
CA ALA A 74 5.97 12.48 -5.27
C ALA A 74 5.31 11.67 -6.40
N GLY A 75 4.25 12.22 -6.99
CA GLY A 75 3.53 11.60 -8.10
C GLY A 75 2.65 10.41 -7.72
N TRP A 76 2.45 10.14 -6.43
CA TRP A 76 1.54 9.10 -5.98
C TRP A 76 0.07 9.49 -6.28
N ASP A 77 -0.75 8.48 -6.55
CA ASP A 77 -2.20 8.60 -6.67
C ASP A 77 -2.88 7.97 -5.45
N GLU A 78 -4.17 8.23 -5.30
CA GLU A 78 -4.98 7.68 -4.20
C GLU A 78 -4.96 6.14 -4.19
N PHE A 79 -4.95 5.50 -5.37
CA PHE A 79 -4.86 4.04 -5.51
C PHE A 79 -3.64 3.49 -4.79
N ARG A 80 -2.48 4.09 -5.06
CA ARG A 80 -1.21 3.67 -4.48
C ARG A 80 -1.23 3.88 -2.98
N LEU A 81 -1.62 5.07 -2.52
CA LEU A 81 -1.60 5.41 -1.09
C LEU A 81 -2.56 4.53 -0.27
N ALA A 82 -3.80 4.31 -0.75
CA ALA A 82 -4.77 3.44 -0.09
C ALA A 82 -4.27 2.00 0.03
N ARG A 83 -3.67 1.45 -1.03
CA ARG A 83 -3.06 0.11 -1.00
C ARG A 83 -1.85 0.01 -0.08
N VAL A 84 -1.00 1.05 -0.06
CA VAL A 84 0.14 1.13 0.88
C VAL A 84 -0.38 1.11 2.32
N ILE A 85 -1.44 1.85 2.63
CA ILE A 85 -2.08 1.81 3.97
C ILE A 85 -2.53 0.39 4.31
N LEU A 86 -3.21 -0.32 3.40
CA LEU A 86 -3.60 -1.73 3.63
C LEU A 86 -2.39 -2.64 3.87
N LEU A 87 -1.30 -2.46 3.13
CA LEU A 87 -0.06 -3.24 3.32
C LEU A 87 0.59 -2.98 4.69
N LEU A 88 0.52 -1.74 5.20
CA LEU A 88 0.98 -1.45 6.56
C LEU A 88 0.11 -2.15 7.61
N ILE A 89 -1.20 -2.26 7.40
CA ILE A 89 -2.07 -3.05 8.30
C ILE A 89 -1.75 -4.54 8.21
N LEU A 90 -1.41 -5.04 7.02
CA LEU A 90 -0.94 -6.43 6.87
C LEU A 90 0.39 -6.65 7.62
N ALA A 91 1.28 -5.67 7.64
CA ALA A 91 2.54 -5.73 8.38
C ALA A 91 2.36 -5.70 9.92
N GLU A 92 1.19 -5.31 10.43
CA GLU A 92 0.85 -5.41 11.86
C GLU A 92 0.52 -6.87 12.27
N GLN A 93 0.34 -7.78 11.32
CA GLN A 93 -0.03 -9.19 11.58
C GLN A 93 1.18 -10.05 11.97
N SER A 94 0.94 -11.33 12.30
CA SER A 94 2.04 -12.26 12.57
C SER A 94 2.97 -12.39 11.37
N PRO A 95 4.28 -12.65 11.56
CA PRO A 95 5.24 -12.82 10.47
C PRO A 95 4.83 -13.85 9.41
N GLU A 96 4.17 -14.94 9.82
CA GLU A 96 3.65 -15.96 8.89
C GLU A 96 2.47 -15.41 8.07
N GLU A 97 1.50 -14.78 8.73
CA GLU A 97 0.33 -14.18 8.08
C GLU A 97 0.72 -13.07 7.10
N TYR A 98 1.66 -12.21 7.51
CA TYR A 98 2.24 -11.15 6.71
C TYR A 98 2.89 -11.70 5.43
N ARG A 99 3.84 -12.65 5.58
CA ARG A 99 4.59 -13.20 4.45
C ARG A 99 3.71 -13.95 3.47
N ASP A 100 2.83 -14.83 3.97
CA ASP A 100 1.91 -15.62 3.14
C ASP A 100 0.98 -14.71 2.32
N THR A 101 0.37 -13.74 2.99
CA THR A 101 -0.61 -12.86 2.36
C THR A 101 0.09 -11.92 1.37
N LEU A 102 1.25 -11.37 1.71
CA LEU A 102 1.99 -10.49 0.80
C LEU A 102 2.45 -11.24 -0.45
N ALA A 103 2.98 -12.46 -0.30
CA ALA A 103 3.38 -13.30 -1.42
C ALA A 103 2.19 -13.65 -2.33
N ALA A 104 1.04 -14.00 -1.74
CA ALA A 104 -0.18 -14.30 -2.49
C ALA A 104 -0.74 -13.09 -3.25
N VAL A 105 -0.78 -11.92 -2.59
CA VAL A 105 -1.20 -10.67 -3.25
C VAL A 105 -0.24 -10.32 -4.37
N LEU A 106 1.07 -10.35 -4.13
CA LEU A 106 2.06 -10.05 -5.15
C LEU A 106 1.98 -11.01 -6.35
N GLY A 107 1.80 -12.31 -6.10
CA GLY A 107 1.72 -13.33 -7.15
C GLY A 107 0.50 -13.21 -8.08
N SER A 108 -0.52 -12.45 -7.68
CA SER A 108 -1.74 -12.20 -8.47
C SER A 108 -1.94 -10.72 -8.83
N ALA A 109 -1.02 -9.85 -8.42
CA ALA A 109 -1.15 -8.41 -8.54
C ALA A 109 -1.06 -7.92 -9.98
N ASP A 110 -1.97 -7.03 -10.36
CA ASP A 110 -1.83 -6.26 -11.59
C ASP A 110 -0.69 -5.22 -11.50
N MET A 111 -0.39 -4.54 -12.61
CA MET A 111 0.70 -3.55 -12.65
C MET A 111 0.56 -2.45 -11.58
N ARG A 112 -0.65 -1.97 -11.29
CA ARG A 112 -0.85 -0.89 -10.30
C ARG A 112 -0.72 -1.40 -8.87
N GLU A 113 -1.18 -2.62 -8.64
CA GLU A 113 -1.03 -3.33 -7.37
C GLU A 113 0.44 -3.61 -7.07
N GLN A 114 1.19 -4.13 -8.05
CA GLN A 114 2.64 -4.33 -7.96
C GLN A 114 3.35 -3.02 -7.64
N VAL A 115 3.02 -1.95 -8.36
CA VAL A 115 3.57 -0.61 -8.10
C VAL A 115 3.30 -0.16 -6.66
N ALA A 116 2.11 -0.40 -6.12
CA ALA A 116 1.80 -0.08 -4.72
C ALA A 116 2.59 -0.94 -3.73
N ILE A 117 2.71 -2.25 -4.00
CA ILE A 117 3.49 -3.20 -3.20
C ILE A 117 4.95 -2.77 -3.13
N PHE A 118 5.60 -2.53 -4.26
CA PHE A 118 7.01 -2.12 -4.28
C PHE A 118 7.22 -0.73 -3.69
N SER A 119 6.26 0.19 -3.87
CA SER A 119 6.31 1.50 -3.23
C SER A 119 6.24 1.41 -1.70
N ALA A 120 5.62 0.36 -1.16
CA ALA A 120 5.52 0.13 0.29
C ALA A 120 6.79 -0.49 0.88
N PHE A 121 7.68 -1.12 0.10
CA PHE A 121 8.82 -1.89 0.62
C PHE A 121 9.68 -1.16 1.67
N PRO A 122 10.01 0.14 1.50
CA PRO A 122 10.78 0.87 2.52
C PRO A 122 10.06 1.02 3.87
N LEU A 123 8.74 0.76 3.92
CA LEU A 123 7.89 0.87 5.10
C LEU A 123 7.52 -0.48 5.71
N LEU A 124 7.84 -1.59 5.02
CA LEU A 124 7.45 -2.92 5.43
C LEU A 124 8.57 -3.61 6.22
N PRO A 125 8.22 -4.50 7.17
CA PRO A 125 9.21 -5.25 7.95
C PRO A 125 9.88 -6.35 7.10
N GLU A 126 10.92 -6.97 7.67
CA GLU A 126 11.61 -8.13 7.08
C GLU A 126 12.23 -7.87 5.69
N PRO A 127 13.21 -6.96 5.58
CA PRO A 127 13.85 -6.64 4.32
C PRO A 127 14.50 -7.86 3.64
N GLU A 128 14.97 -8.86 4.41
CA GLU A 128 15.54 -10.11 3.87
C GLU A 128 14.52 -10.93 3.10
N PHE A 129 13.24 -10.88 3.51
CA PHE A 129 12.14 -11.51 2.80
C PHE A 129 11.74 -10.71 1.55
N LEU A 130 11.79 -9.38 1.61
CA LEU A 130 11.39 -8.49 0.52
C LEU A 130 12.40 -8.39 -0.62
N VAL A 131 13.71 -8.46 -0.33
CA VAL A 131 14.78 -8.31 -1.32
C VAL A 131 14.64 -9.30 -2.49
N PRO A 132 14.43 -10.62 -2.27
CA PRO A 132 14.21 -11.56 -3.36
C PRO A 132 12.97 -11.21 -4.22
N LEU A 133 11.88 -10.75 -3.60
CA LEU A 133 10.65 -10.36 -4.31
C LEU A 133 10.89 -9.14 -5.22
N ALA A 134 11.63 -8.14 -4.73
CA ALA A 134 11.99 -6.94 -5.51
C ALA A 134 12.87 -7.29 -6.71
N ARG A 135 13.81 -8.23 -6.52
CA ARG A 135 14.71 -8.69 -7.59
C ARG A 135 13.96 -9.42 -8.69
N GLU A 136 13.01 -10.28 -8.34
CA GLU A 136 12.23 -11.02 -9.32
C GLU A 136 11.34 -10.09 -10.13
N ALA A 137 10.68 -9.14 -9.48
CA ALA A 137 9.85 -8.15 -10.15
C ALA A 137 10.62 -7.25 -11.13
N SER A 138 11.88 -6.92 -10.80
CA SER A 138 12.76 -6.15 -11.68
C SER A 138 13.13 -6.93 -12.95
N ARG A 139 13.09 -8.27 -12.91
CA ARG A 139 13.35 -9.13 -14.07
C ARG A 139 12.11 -9.34 -14.92
N THR A 140 10.93 -9.47 -14.32
CA THR A 140 9.67 -9.69 -15.04
C THR A 140 9.14 -8.44 -15.76
N ASN A 141 9.58 -7.25 -15.35
CA ASN A 141 9.31 -5.98 -16.05
C ASN A 141 10.28 -5.67 -17.22
N ILE A 142 11.22 -6.57 -17.53
CA ILE A 142 11.90 -6.55 -18.83
C ILE A 142 10.89 -7.07 -19.84
N VAL A 143 10.07 -6.16 -20.36
CA VAL A 143 9.26 -6.43 -21.54
C VAL A 143 10.27 -6.57 -22.68
N ASP A 144 10.42 -7.78 -23.22
CA ASP A 144 11.01 -7.97 -24.55
C ASP A 144 10.19 -7.12 -25.53
N VAL A 145 10.75 -5.98 -25.92
CA VAL A 145 10.25 -5.18 -27.04
C VAL A 145 11.02 -5.69 -28.26
N PHE A 146 10.40 -6.58 -29.03
CA PHE A 146 10.76 -6.81 -30.43
C PHE A 146 9.85 -5.97 -31.32
#